data_AF-A0A6G4AM34-F1
#
_entry.id   AF-A0A6G4AM34-F1
#
_cell.length_a   1.000
_cell.length_b   1.000
_cell.length_c   1.000
_cell.angle_alpha   90.00
_cell.angle_beta   90.00
_cell.angle_gamma   90.00
#
_symmetry.space_group_name_H-M   'P 1'
#
loop_
_entity.id
_entity.type
_entity.pdbx_description
1 polymer ?
#
loop_
_entity_poly.entity_id
_entity_poly.type
_entity_poly.pdbx_seq_one_letter_code
_entity_poly.pdbx_strand_id
1 'polypeptide(L)' 'MLPTVTGRFDDGSAYQVQVTGDTDRPVVGSVRAAALVELHTGESIALTPTGPLRTVAGDDREAVLAVLRRYTNIIDNR' A
#
# COMPACT_ATOMS: atom_id res chain seq x y z
N MET A 1 2.85 6.20 -15.41
CA MET A 1 3.20 7.06 -14.27
C MET A 1 3.04 6.21 -13.02
N LEU A 2 4.00 6.24 -12.08
CA LEU A 2 3.87 5.47 -10.83
C LEU A 2 2.86 6.18 -9.91
N PRO A 3 1.87 5.46 -9.36
CA PRO A 3 0.89 6.06 -8.47
C PRO A 3 1.58 6.63 -7.23
N THR A 4 1.31 7.89 -6.93
CA THR A 4 1.77 8.57 -5.73
C THR A 4 0.63 8.59 -4.72
N VAL A 5 0.89 8.07 -3.53
CA VAL A 5 -0.07 7.96 -2.44
C VAL A 5 0.39 8.83 -1.28
N THR A 6 -0.47 9.75 -0.86
CA THR A 6 -0.29 10.50 0.39
C THR A 6 -1.28 9.97 1.41
N GLY A 7 -0.80 9.64 2.59
CA GLY A 7 -1.62 9.10 3.67
C GLY A 7 -1.12 9.45 5.05
N ARG A 8 -1.77 8.88 6.06
CA ARG A 8 -1.48 9.09 7.47
C ARG A 8 -1.63 7.79 8.25
N PHE A 9 -0.66 7.48 9.10
CA PHE A 9 -0.74 6.37 10.05
C PHE A 9 -1.67 6.71 11.23
N ASP A 10 -2.08 5.70 12.00
CA ASP A 10 -2.97 5.89 13.15
C ASP A 10 -2.38 6.81 14.24
N ASP A 11 -1.04 6.91 14.30
CA ASP A 11 -0.33 7.83 15.21
C ASP A 11 -0.34 9.30 14.75
N GLY A 12 -0.97 9.59 13.61
CA GLY A 12 -1.07 10.92 13.03
C GLY A 12 0.05 11.30 12.07
N SER A 13 1.11 10.49 11.95
CA SER A 13 2.25 10.77 11.08
C SER A 13 1.86 10.68 9.60
N ALA A 14 2.13 11.74 8.84
CA ALA A 14 1.89 11.75 7.40
C ALA A 14 3.01 11.02 6.63
N TYR A 15 2.66 10.47 5.47
CA TYR A 15 3.62 9.92 4.53
C TYR A 15 3.22 10.25 3.09
N GLN A 16 4.20 10.25 2.20
CA GLN A 16 3.98 10.23 0.76
C GLN A 16 4.88 9.15 0.16
N VAL A 17 4.30 8.30 -0.69
CA VAL A 17 5.02 7.19 -1.30
C VAL A 17 4.68 7.03 -2.77
N GLN A 18 5.55 6.36 -3.51
CA GLN A 18 5.23 5.83 -4.83
C GLN A 18 5.05 4.33 -4.73
N VAL A 19 3.98 3.81 -5.33
CA VAL A 19 3.74 2.37 -5.48
C VAL A 19 4.33 1.94 -6.82
N THR A 20 5.39 1.13 -6.77
CA THR A 20 6.28 0.88 -7.91
C THR A 20 5.71 -0.22 -8.83
N GLY A 21 5.06 -1.23 -8.26
CA GLY A 21 4.77 -2.49 -8.94
C GLY A 21 6.03 -3.32 -9.16
N ASP A 22 6.96 -3.27 -8.21
CA ASP A 22 8.21 -4.03 -8.18
C ASP A 22 8.21 -4.94 -6.94
N THR A 23 8.51 -6.22 -7.13
CA THR A 23 8.46 -7.23 -6.05
C THR A 23 9.45 -6.92 -4.92
N ASP A 24 10.65 -6.46 -5.26
CA ASP A 24 11.72 -6.22 -4.29
C ASP A 24 11.57 -4.87 -3.60
N ARG A 25 10.87 -3.94 -4.26
CA ARG A 25 10.68 -2.58 -3.76
C ARG A 25 9.27 -2.05 -4.07
N PRO A 26 8.21 -2.61 -3.45
CA PRO A 26 6.83 -2.27 -3.78
C PRO A 26 6.45 -0.81 -3.49
N VAL A 27 7.13 -0.20 -2.51
CA VAL A 27 6.86 1.16 -2.05
C VAL A 27 8.18 1.90 -1.82
N VAL A 28 8.24 3.17 -2.27
CA VAL A 28 9.37 4.09 -2.00
C VAL A 28 8.88 5.41 -1.41
N GLY A 29 9.73 6.07 -0.61
CA GLY A 29 9.42 7.37 0.01
C GLY A 29 9.06 7.30 1.51
N SER A 30 8.76 6.11 2.03
CA SER A 30 8.53 5.89 3.46
C SER A 30 8.92 4.48 3.87
N VAL A 31 9.88 4.36 4.79
CA VAL A 31 10.32 3.07 5.35
C VAL A 31 9.18 2.38 6.09
N ARG A 32 8.36 3.13 6.84
CA ARG A 32 7.20 2.58 7.55
C ARG A 32 6.14 2.03 6.61
N ALA A 33 5.85 2.72 5.51
CA ALA A 33 4.88 2.25 4.53
C ALA A 33 5.39 1.01 3.79
N ALA A 34 6.69 0.95 3.47
CA ALA A 34 7.32 -0.23 2.88
C ALA A 34 7.25 -1.44 3.84
N ALA A 35 7.63 -1.26 5.11
CA ALA A 35 7.57 -2.30 6.13
C ALA A 35 6.13 -2.79 6.37
N LEU A 36 5.14 -1.90 6.31
CA LEU A 36 3.73 -2.26 6.42
C LEU A 36 3.28 -3.19 5.28
N VAL A 37 3.74 -2.94 4.05
CA VAL A 37 3.42 -3.79 2.89
C VAL A 37 4.15 -5.12 2.98
N GLU A 38 5.42 -5.10 3.36
CA GLU A 38 6.22 -6.32 3.57
C GLU A 38 5.58 -7.24 4.61
N LEU A 39 5.11 -6.69 5.73
CA LEU A 39 4.45 -7.43 6.81
C LEU A 39 3.23 -8.25 6.34
N HIS A 40 2.52 -7.76 5.34
CA HIS A 40 1.29 -8.40 4.84
C HIS A 40 1.52 -9.16 3.52
N THR A 41 2.76 -9.29 3.05
CA THR A 41 3.06 -9.98 1.78
C THR A 41 2.70 -11.47 1.89
N GLY A 42 2.00 -11.99 0.88
CA GLY A 42 1.48 -13.35 0.86
C GLY A 42 0.10 -13.53 1.53
N GLU A 43 -0.40 -12.52 2.25
CA GLU A 43 -1.75 -12.56 2.82
C GLU A 43 -2.83 -12.29 1.76
N SER A 44 -4.07 -12.72 2.03
CA SER A 44 -5.23 -12.37 1.19
C SER A 44 -5.84 -11.07 1.66
N ILE A 45 -5.96 -10.09 0.76
CA ILE A 45 -6.57 -8.79 1.02
C ILE A 45 -7.74 -8.50 0.06
N ALA A 46 -8.79 -7.86 0.56
CA ALA A 46 -9.87 -7.37 -0.28
C ALA A 46 -9.48 -6.04 -0.93
N LEU A 47 -9.59 -5.93 -2.26
CA LEU A 47 -9.22 -4.70 -2.99
C LEU A 47 -10.11 -3.50 -2.64
N THR A 48 -11.36 -3.77 -2.28
CA THR A 48 -12.34 -2.82 -1.75
C THR A 48 -13.14 -3.52 -0.66
N PRO A 49 -13.93 -2.80 0.18
CA PRO A 49 -14.67 -3.40 1.29
C PRO A 49 -15.59 -4.58 0.90
N THR A 50 -16.07 -4.60 -0.35
CA THR A 50 -16.90 -5.67 -0.92
C THR A 50 -16.30 -6.28 -2.19
N GLY A 51 -15.01 -6.04 -2.43
CA GLY A 51 -14.31 -6.41 -3.66
C GLY A 51 -13.75 -7.83 -3.62
N PRO A 52 -13.13 -8.26 -4.73
CA PRO A 52 -12.45 -9.54 -4.78
C PRO A 52 -11.26 -9.57 -3.81
N LEU A 53 -10.97 -10.78 -3.32
CA LEU A 53 -9.73 -11.06 -2.59
C LEU A 53 -8.58 -11.25 -3.57
N ARG A 54 -7.40 -10.82 -3.14
CA ARG A 54 -6.16 -10.94 -3.88
C ARG A 54 -4.99 -11.17 -2.93
N THR A 55 -4.05 -12.01 -3.33
CA THR A 55 -2.81 -12.19 -2.57
C THR A 55 -1.96 -10.93 -2.67
N VAL A 56 -1.45 -10.44 -1.53
CA VAL A 56 -0.53 -9.31 -1.50
C VAL A 56 0.79 -9.72 -2.12
N ALA A 57 1.12 -9.12 -3.26
CA ALA A 57 2.39 -9.25 -3.95
C ALA A 57 2.92 -7.86 -4.31
N GLY A 58 4.24 -7.66 -4.22
CA GLY A 58 4.84 -6.33 -4.39
C GLY A 58 4.73 -5.77 -5.81
N ASP A 59 4.66 -6.65 -6.81
CA ASP A 59 4.39 -6.34 -8.21
C ASP A 59 2.91 -6.05 -8.49
N ASP A 60 2.00 -6.43 -7.60
CA ASP A 60 0.57 -6.13 -7.70
C ASP A 60 0.22 -4.81 -7.00
N ARG A 61 0.23 -3.73 -7.79
CA ARG A 61 -0.05 -2.36 -7.30
C ARG A 61 -1.41 -2.23 -6.60
N GLU A 62 -2.44 -2.93 -7.06
CA GLU A 62 -3.77 -2.85 -6.46
C GLU A 62 -3.78 -3.50 -5.08
N ALA A 63 -3.09 -4.64 -4.94
CA ALA A 63 -2.95 -5.29 -3.64
C ALA A 63 -2.12 -4.44 -2.66
N VAL A 64 -1.02 -3.85 -3.11
CA VAL A 64 -0.21 -2.90 -2.31
C VAL A 64 -1.06 -1.69 -1.87
N LEU A 65 -1.83 -1.11 -2.79
CA LEU A 65 -2.72 0.00 -2.48
C LEU A 65 -3.82 -0.41 -1.49
N ALA A 66 -4.36 -1.62 -1.61
CA ALA A 66 -5.35 -2.15 -0.68
C ALA A 66 -4.78 -2.27 0.74
N VAL A 67 -3.52 -2.70 0.90
CA VAL A 67 -2.85 -2.73 2.21
C VAL A 67 -2.78 -1.33 2.80
N LEU A 68 -2.30 -0.36 2.02
CA LEU A 68 -2.23 1.03 2.48
C LEU A 68 -3.61 1.58 2.86
N ARG A 69 -4.66 1.31 2.08
CA ARG A 69 -6.04 1.71 2.41
C ARG A 69 -6.59 1.05 3.67
N ARG A 70 -6.20 -0.20 3.92
CA ARG A 70 -6.73 -0.99 5.03
C ARG A 70 -6.15 -0.56 6.38
N TYR A 71 -4.87 -0.20 6.39
CA TYR A 71 -4.10 0.02 7.62
C TYR A 71 -3.64 1.47 7.81
N THR A 72 -3.98 2.35 6.88
CA THR A 72 -3.71 3.78 6.99
C THR A 72 -4.87 4.58 6.42
N ASN A 73 -4.90 5.87 6.74
CA ASN A 73 -5.84 6.80 6.12
C ASN A 73 -5.22 7.44 4.87
N ILE A 74 -5.66 7.04 3.67
CA ILE A 74 -5.24 7.66 2.41
C ILE A 74 -5.95 9.01 2.23
N ILE A 75 -5.17 10.06 1.97
CA ILE A 75 -5.64 11.43 1.76
C ILE A 75 -5.74 11.74 0.27
N ASP A 76 -4.75 11.31 -0.52
CA ASP A 76 -4.67 11.56 -1.95
C ASP A 76 -3.97 10.38 -2.65
N ASN A 77 -4.41 10.05 -3.86
CA ASN A 77 -3.83 9.00 -4.70
C ASN A 77 -3.92 9.42 -6.17
N ARG A 78 -2.78 9.64 -6.82
CA ARG A 78 -2.66 10.18 -8.19
C ARG A 78 -1.72 9.37 -9.06
#